data_AF-A0A1N6MZS1-F1
#
_entry.id   AF-A0A1N6MZS1-F1
#
_cell.length_a   1.000
_cell.length_b   1.000
_cell.length_c   1.000
_cell.angle_alpha   90.00
_cell.angle_beta   90.00
_cell.angle_gamma   90.00
#
_symmetry.space_group_name_H-M   'P 1'
#
loop_
_entity.id
_entity.type
_entity.pdbx_description
1 polymer ?
#
loop_
_entity_poly.entity_id
_entity_poly.type
_entity_poly.pdbx_seq_one_letter_code
_entity_poly.pdbx_strand_id
1 'polypeptide(L)'
;MDNIKKIYQPSDWHGLNNIKIELFHMKEGNSTNIFANSRNRVAVIIQVQPTDHSGNPISISREFISEHIYLVDYNTEEKLIYNAQEDDNFTWSYTNEPNEFTVVSENSSGIKQQHDKTENSVIFYVYCSPRAKNKIKQIAVSVKTPKGKYTTAHQEKEGAFIQLTPNNEIHYHMSDLDINEVLVATHQEWDDTFFWNQLNTYVSLKPNDQHGKLDIIKLENFGGPLDSVHQLYHISPGYFRYYAHFLWSLGEYTTVSVGNTKWFNLDIKHPIDIEIRQIANALCFTVIFMGFDSIGKTHDTWYNMYISIYDQFGNNGVFDVVPNNDNHQEKLKVHLEDHGI
;
A
#
# COMPACT_ATOMS: atom_id res chain seq x y z
N MET A 1 19.03 -29.23 -28.61
CA MET A 1 17.70 -29.19 -27.98
C MET A 1 17.66 -30.32 -26.98
N ASP A 2 18.04 -30.00 -25.74
CA ASP A 2 18.13 -31.01 -24.68
C ASP A 2 16.73 -31.39 -24.23
N ASN A 3 16.45 -32.69 -24.27
CA ASN A 3 15.21 -33.30 -23.78
C ASN A 3 15.15 -33.15 -22.25
N ILE A 4 14.60 -32.03 -21.77
CA ILE A 4 14.26 -31.89 -20.35
C ILE A 4 13.12 -32.86 -20.05
N LYS A 5 13.45 -33.97 -19.41
CA LYS A 5 12.50 -34.96 -18.93
C LYS A 5 11.67 -34.31 -17.82
N LYS A 6 10.40 -33.99 -18.08
CA LYS A 6 9.47 -33.53 -17.04
C LYS A 6 9.19 -34.70 -16.09
N ILE A 7 9.62 -34.55 -14.84
CA ILE A 7 9.40 -35.55 -13.81
C ILE A 7 8.54 -34.90 -12.73
N TYR A 8 7.41 -35.54 -12.42
CA TYR A 8 6.41 -35.03 -11.46
C TYR A 8 6.62 -35.54 -10.03
N GLN A 9 7.71 -36.28 -9.76
CA GLN A 9 7.95 -36.89 -8.44
C GLN A 9 9.19 -36.32 -7.75
N PRO A 10 9.05 -35.83 -6.50
CA PRO A 10 10.15 -35.41 -5.62
C PRO A 10 11.32 -36.38 -5.50
N SER A 11 11.08 -37.68 -5.73
CA SER A 11 12.04 -38.79 -5.58
C SER A 11 13.27 -38.70 -6.50
N ASP A 12 13.14 -38.00 -7.63
CA ASP A 12 14.17 -38.00 -8.65
C ASP A 12 15.17 -36.86 -8.45
N TRP A 13 14.87 -35.90 -7.56
CA TRP A 13 15.77 -34.81 -7.20
C TRP A 13 16.86 -35.27 -6.24
N HIS A 14 18.10 -34.97 -6.58
CA HIS A 14 19.26 -35.34 -5.78
C HIS A 14 20.17 -34.14 -5.45
N GLY A 15 20.46 -33.28 -6.43
CA GLY A 15 21.43 -32.19 -6.30
C GLY A 15 21.09 -30.93 -7.10
N LEU A 16 22.06 -30.00 -7.17
CA LEU A 16 22.02 -28.81 -8.01
C LEU A 16 23.31 -28.71 -8.83
N ASN A 17 23.20 -28.27 -10.09
CA ASN A 17 24.34 -27.85 -10.90
C ASN A 17 24.64 -26.35 -10.73
N ASN A 18 23.60 -25.54 -10.58
CA ASN A 18 23.73 -24.10 -10.44
C ASN A 18 22.65 -23.53 -9.51
N ILE A 19 22.99 -22.41 -8.91
CA ILE A 19 22.20 -21.65 -7.95
C ILE A 19 22.64 -20.19 -8.06
N LYS A 20 21.68 -19.28 -8.25
CA LYS A 20 21.89 -17.83 -8.27
C LYS A 20 20.69 -17.07 -7.73
N ILE A 21 20.94 -15.86 -7.23
CA ILE A 21 19.95 -14.90 -6.74
C ILE A 21 20.09 -13.57 -7.49
N GLU A 22 18.96 -12.98 -7.87
CA GLU A 22 18.87 -11.74 -8.65
C GLU A 22 17.71 -10.87 -8.14
N LEU A 23 17.80 -9.56 -8.32
CA LEU A 23 16.69 -8.64 -8.07
C LEU A 23 15.70 -8.74 -9.23
N PHE A 24 14.40 -8.92 -8.94
CA PHE A 24 13.40 -9.19 -9.98
C PHE A 24 13.29 -8.07 -11.04
N HIS A 25 13.48 -6.81 -10.63
CA HIS A 25 13.25 -5.64 -11.50
C HIS A 25 14.52 -4.98 -12.04
N MET A 26 15.71 -5.52 -11.75
CA MET A 26 16.96 -4.95 -12.23
C MET A 26 17.57 -5.83 -13.31
N LYS A 27 17.72 -5.25 -14.52
CA LYS A 27 18.43 -5.91 -15.62
C LYS A 27 19.94 -5.96 -15.39
N GLU A 28 20.48 -4.99 -14.65
CA GLU A 28 21.90 -4.85 -14.34
C GLU A 28 22.06 -4.40 -12.88
N GLY A 29 23.06 -4.96 -12.20
CA GLY A 29 23.35 -4.67 -10.79
C GLY A 29 22.70 -5.67 -9.82
N ASN A 30 23.25 -5.72 -8.60
CA ASN A 30 22.78 -6.59 -7.54
C ASN A 30 22.33 -5.81 -6.30
N SER A 31 22.16 -4.49 -6.38
CA SER A 31 21.86 -3.64 -5.24
C SER A 31 20.64 -2.76 -5.43
N THR A 32 19.77 -2.66 -4.43
CA THR A 32 18.66 -1.69 -4.41
C THR A 32 18.44 -1.11 -3.02
N ASN A 33 17.74 0.03 -2.95
CA ASN A 33 17.24 0.59 -1.70
C ASN A 33 15.90 -0.05 -1.31
N ILE A 34 15.59 -0.02 -0.02
CA ILE A 34 14.32 -0.49 0.55
C ILE A 34 13.98 0.37 1.77
N PHE A 35 12.71 0.71 1.99
CA PHE A 35 12.30 1.40 3.21
C PHE A 35 12.23 0.42 4.40
N ALA A 36 12.86 0.79 5.50
CA ALA A 36 12.87 0.01 6.74
C ALA A 36 11.60 0.27 7.56
N ASN A 37 10.45 -0.11 7.01
CA ASN A 37 9.12 0.13 7.59
C ASN A 37 8.31 -1.18 7.78
N SER A 38 8.97 -2.34 7.71
CA SER A 38 8.39 -3.70 7.74
C SER A 38 7.43 -4.05 6.59
N ARG A 39 6.94 -3.06 5.83
CA ARG A 39 5.90 -3.19 4.82
C ARG A 39 6.48 -3.24 3.41
N ASN A 40 7.51 -2.43 3.12
CA ASN A 40 8.13 -2.34 1.80
C ASN A 40 8.81 -3.67 1.46
N ARG A 41 8.46 -4.23 0.30
CA ARG A 41 8.96 -5.53 -0.15
C ARG A 41 9.73 -5.40 -1.46
N VAL A 42 10.90 -6.04 -1.51
CA VAL A 42 11.71 -6.18 -2.72
C VAL A 42 11.61 -7.61 -3.22
N ALA A 43 11.14 -7.77 -4.46
CA ALA A 43 11.06 -9.08 -5.11
C ALA A 43 12.46 -9.56 -5.55
N VAL A 44 12.80 -10.79 -5.19
CA VAL A 44 14.07 -11.45 -5.50
C VAL A 44 13.78 -12.77 -6.19
N ILE A 45 14.50 -13.05 -7.28
CA ILE A 45 14.40 -14.31 -8.02
C ILE A 45 15.55 -15.19 -7.62
N ILE A 46 15.24 -16.42 -7.21
CA ILE A 46 16.22 -17.49 -7.12
C ILE A 46 16.05 -18.40 -8.31
N GLN A 47 17.14 -18.66 -9.02
CA GLN A 47 17.18 -19.63 -10.10
C GLN A 47 18.03 -20.82 -9.65
N VAL A 48 17.47 -22.02 -9.76
CA VAL A 48 18.17 -23.27 -9.47
C VAL A 48 18.25 -24.13 -10.72
N GLN A 49 19.23 -25.01 -10.79
CA GLN A 49 19.30 -26.06 -11.81
C GLN A 49 19.34 -27.43 -11.13
N PRO A 50 18.16 -28.01 -10.83
CA PRO A 50 18.03 -29.30 -10.14
C PRO A 50 18.62 -30.44 -10.97
N THR A 51 19.16 -31.46 -10.31
CA THR A 51 19.72 -32.65 -10.97
C THR A 51 19.22 -33.94 -10.37
N ASP A 52 19.18 -34.98 -11.22
CA ASP A 52 19.02 -36.37 -10.78
C ASP A 52 20.30 -36.94 -10.12
N HIS A 53 20.25 -38.22 -9.75
CA HIS A 53 21.36 -38.95 -9.13
C HIS A 53 22.59 -39.09 -10.06
N SER A 54 22.37 -39.00 -11.38
CA SER A 54 23.42 -39.07 -12.41
C SER A 54 23.98 -37.69 -12.76
N GLY A 55 23.44 -36.61 -12.18
CA GLY A 55 23.84 -35.24 -12.48
C GLY A 55 23.13 -34.62 -13.69
N ASN A 56 22.14 -35.30 -14.28
CA ASN A 56 21.39 -34.75 -15.41
C ASN A 56 20.41 -33.69 -14.91
N PRO A 57 20.27 -32.55 -15.62
CA PRO A 57 19.27 -31.54 -15.29
C PRO A 57 17.85 -32.12 -15.31
N ILE A 58 17.07 -31.80 -14.28
CA ILE A 58 15.66 -32.14 -14.20
C ILE A 58 14.83 -30.88 -13.94
N SER A 59 13.53 -30.97 -14.22
CA SER A 59 12.55 -29.99 -13.78
C SER A 59 11.82 -30.53 -12.55
N ILE A 60 11.65 -29.70 -11.54
CA ILE A 60 10.85 -29.99 -10.35
C ILE A 60 9.91 -28.82 -10.08
N SER A 61 8.79 -29.09 -9.41
CA SER A 61 7.80 -28.04 -9.18
C SER A 61 8.37 -26.91 -8.31
N ARG A 62 7.93 -25.69 -8.60
CA ARG A 62 8.32 -24.49 -7.88
C ARG A 62 8.00 -24.61 -6.39
N GLU A 63 6.83 -25.14 -6.08
CA GLU A 63 6.32 -25.31 -4.72
C GLU A 63 7.28 -26.20 -3.93
N PHE A 64 7.66 -27.35 -4.51
CA PHE A 64 8.58 -28.27 -3.88
C PHE A 64 9.99 -27.69 -3.72
N ILE A 65 10.52 -26.99 -4.73
CA ILE A 65 11.80 -26.28 -4.60
C ILE A 65 11.75 -25.28 -3.45
N SER A 66 10.68 -24.48 -3.37
CA SER A 66 10.60 -23.34 -2.44
C SER A 66 10.72 -23.75 -0.97
N GLU A 67 10.23 -24.94 -0.60
CA GLU A 67 10.36 -25.51 0.75
C GLU A 67 11.80 -25.81 1.16
N HIS A 68 12.70 -25.92 0.18
CA HIS A 68 14.10 -26.27 0.37
C HIS A 68 15.05 -25.09 0.20
N ILE A 69 14.55 -23.91 -0.17
CA ILE A 69 15.33 -22.68 -0.31
C ILE A 69 15.22 -21.83 0.94
N TYR A 70 16.35 -21.32 1.41
CA TYR A 70 16.46 -20.33 2.47
C TYR A 70 17.26 -19.12 1.99
N LEU A 71 16.81 -17.91 2.34
CA LEU A 71 17.65 -16.72 2.24
C LEU A 71 18.55 -16.64 3.47
N VAL A 72 19.82 -16.36 3.23
CA VAL A 72 20.86 -16.32 4.28
C VAL A 72 21.70 -15.06 4.15
N ASP A 73 22.34 -14.64 5.24
CA ASP A 73 23.38 -13.63 5.16
C ASP A 73 24.57 -14.15 4.34
N TYR A 74 25.08 -13.33 3.42
CA TYR A 74 26.19 -13.71 2.56
C TYR A 74 27.50 -13.98 3.31
N ASN A 75 27.72 -13.28 4.43
CA ASN A 75 28.98 -13.33 5.19
C ASN A 75 28.93 -14.28 6.39
N THR A 76 27.75 -14.58 6.94
CA THR A 76 27.63 -15.46 8.12
C THR A 76 26.90 -16.77 7.85
N GLU A 77 26.25 -16.91 6.69
CA GLU A 77 25.32 -17.99 6.36
C GLU A 77 24.12 -18.13 7.32
N GLU A 78 23.92 -17.16 8.22
CA GLU A 78 22.80 -17.15 9.14
C GLU A 78 21.50 -16.97 8.35
N LYS A 79 20.50 -17.82 8.64
CA LYS A 79 19.21 -17.76 7.96
C LYS A 79 18.48 -16.47 8.34
N LEU A 80 17.92 -15.81 7.33
CA LEU A 80 16.94 -14.74 7.58
C LEU A 80 15.67 -15.37 8.16
N ILE A 81 14.92 -14.57 8.92
CA ILE A 81 13.64 -15.00 9.47
C ILE A 81 12.64 -15.14 8.32
N TYR A 82 11.85 -16.20 8.32
CA TYR A 82 10.79 -16.41 7.35
C TYR A 82 9.47 -15.88 7.91
N ASN A 83 8.80 -15.01 7.15
CA ASN A 83 7.44 -14.52 7.39
C ASN A 83 7.22 -13.83 8.75
N ALA A 84 8.21 -13.05 9.22
CA ALA A 84 8.03 -12.17 10.38
C ALA A 84 6.89 -11.16 10.18
N GLN A 85 6.09 -10.94 11.21
CA GLN A 85 5.05 -9.91 11.26
C GLN A 85 5.63 -8.55 11.67
N GLU A 86 4.89 -7.47 11.44
CA GLU A 86 5.35 -6.10 11.73
C GLU A 86 5.72 -5.90 13.21
N ASP A 87 4.96 -6.50 14.13
CA ASP A 87 5.18 -6.44 15.58
C ASP A 87 6.26 -7.42 16.10
N ASP A 88 6.80 -8.28 15.23
CA ASP A 88 7.81 -9.26 15.64
C ASP A 88 9.18 -8.60 15.91
N ASN A 89 9.97 -9.26 16.75
CA ASN A 89 11.37 -8.89 16.96
C ASN A 89 12.27 -9.40 15.83
N PHE A 90 12.30 -8.71 14.69
CA PHE A 90 13.17 -9.03 13.56
C PHE A 90 13.97 -7.83 13.05
N THR A 91 14.96 -8.07 12.19
CA THR A 91 15.68 -7.02 11.43
C THR A 91 15.48 -7.21 9.94
N TRP A 92 15.75 -8.42 9.43
CA TRP A 92 15.53 -8.79 8.03
C TRP A 92 14.66 -10.03 7.99
N SER A 93 13.67 -10.02 7.11
CA SER A 93 12.76 -11.14 6.91
C SER A 93 12.49 -11.32 5.41
N TYR A 94 11.98 -12.48 5.05
CA TYR A 94 11.49 -12.75 3.71
C TYR A 94 10.24 -13.62 3.73
N THR A 95 9.45 -13.52 2.68
CA THR A 95 8.21 -14.30 2.50
C THR A 95 8.02 -14.68 1.04
N ASN A 96 7.11 -15.59 0.75
CA ASN A 96 6.71 -15.98 -0.61
C ASN A 96 5.52 -15.16 -1.14
N GLU A 97 4.90 -14.33 -0.31
CA GLU A 97 3.74 -13.53 -0.69
C GLU A 97 4.10 -12.06 -0.96
N PRO A 98 3.63 -11.44 -2.06
CA PRO A 98 3.70 -10.00 -2.23
C PRO A 98 2.72 -9.28 -1.29
N ASN A 99 2.80 -7.96 -1.25
CA ASN A 99 1.78 -7.08 -0.68
C ASN A 99 1.60 -5.83 -1.57
N GLU A 100 0.71 -4.93 -1.16
CA GLU A 100 0.44 -3.67 -1.85
C GLU A 100 1.66 -2.72 -1.92
N PHE A 101 2.68 -2.91 -1.07
CA PHE A 101 3.90 -2.09 -0.98
C PHE A 101 5.13 -2.77 -1.61
N THR A 102 4.90 -3.74 -2.48
CA THR A 102 5.98 -4.42 -3.21
C THR A 102 6.44 -3.54 -4.36
N VAL A 103 7.71 -3.12 -4.34
CA VAL A 103 8.26 -2.21 -5.35
C VAL A 103 8.27 -2.90 -6.72
N VAL A 104 7.38 -2.46 -7.59
CA VAL A 104 7.40 -2.75 -9.03
C VAL A 104 7.81 -1.44 -9.70
N SER A 105 9.00 -1.39 -10.29
CA SER A 105 9.56 -0.16 -10.91
C SER A 105 8.54 0.56 -11.81
N GLU A 106 8.43 1.89 -11.65
CA GLU A 106 7.45 2.83 -12.25
C GLU A 106 7.43 2.97 -13.79
N ASN A 107 7.93 1.98 -14.55
CA ASN A 107 7.78 1.96 -16.02
C ASN A 107 6.88 0.82 -16.52
N SER A 108 6.01 0.30 -15.67
CA SER A 108 5.12 -0.79 -16.04
C SER A 108 3.65 -0.44 -15.91
N SER A 109 3.15 0.29 -16.90
CA SER A 109 1.77 0.11 -17.35
C SER A 109 1.52 -1.40 -17.54
N GLY A 110 0.79 -2.03 -16.62
CA GLY A 110 0.37 -3.42 -16.75
C GLY A 110 1.50 -4.43 -16.93
N ILE A 111 2.31 -4.67 -15.91
CA ILE A 111 3.12 -5.90 -15.84
C ILE A 111 2.22 -7.07 -15.40
N LYS A 112 1.40 -7.55 -16.35
CA LYS A 112 1.41 -8.97 -16.67
C LYS A 112 2.67 -9.26 -17.50
N GLN A 113 3.87 -8.89 -17.01
CA GLN A 113 5.10 -9.39 -17.61
C GLN A 113 5.24 -10.84 -17.17
N GLN A 114 4.70 -11.67 -18.06
CA GLN A 114 5.17 -12.97 -18.44
C GLN A 114 6.69 -12.92 -18.69
N HIS A 115 7.49 -12.74 -17.64
CA HIS A 115 8.78 -13.42 -17.61
C HIS A 115 8.41 -14.89 -17.65
N ASP A 116 8.88 -15.60 -18.69
CA ASP A 116 8.73 -17.05 -18.80
C ASP A 116 9.11 -17.64 -17.45
N LYS A 117 8.08 -18.06 -16.70
CA LYS A 117 8.22 -18.69 -15.39
C LYS A 117 8.92 -20.00 -15.67
N THR A 118 10.24 -19.98 -15.76
CA THR A 118 11.05 -21.17 -15.83
C THR A 118 10.69 -22.01 -14.62
N GLU A 119 10.36 -23.29 -14.84
CA GLU A 119 9.86 -24.21 -13.81
C GLU A 119 10.82 -24.27 -12.59
N ASN A 120 12.09 -23.89 -12.78
CA ASN A 120 13.16 -23.91 -11.77
C ASN A 120 13.49 -22.53 -11.15
N SER A 121 12.53 -21.61 -11.09
CA SER A 121 12.71 -20.31 -10.44
C SER A 121 11.67 -20.05 -9.36
N VAL A 122 12.12 -19.55 -8.21
CA VAL A 122 11.29 -19.18 -7.05
C VAL A 122 11.44 -17.68 -6.81
N ILE A 123 10.36 -17.02 -6.44
CA ILE A 123 10.37 -15.61 -6.06
C ILE A 123 10.14 -15.52 -4.55
N PHE A 124 10.99 -14.77 -3.87
CA PHE A 124 10.74 -14.33 -2.50
C PHE A 124 10.66 -12.81 -2.47
N TYR A 125 10.06 -12.29 -1.40
CA TYR A 125 9.93 -10.88 -1.12
C TYR A 125 10.67 -10.59 0.17
N VAL A 126 11.72 -9.79 0.08
CA VAL A 126 12.56 -9.41 1.22
C VAL A 126 12.09 -8.07 1.76
N TYR A 127 12.03 -7.96 3.09
CA TYR A 127 11.66 -6.74 3.80
C TYR A 127 12.45 -6.62 5.11
N CYS A 128 12.45 -5.43 5.69
CA CYS A 128 13.21 -5.14 6.89
C CYS A 128 12.44 -4.24 7.84
N SER A 129 12.67 -4.44 9.14
CA SER A 129 12.07 -3.61 10.19
C SER A 129 12.85 -2.30 10.36
N PRO A 130 12.29 -1.30 11.06
CA PRO A 130 13.02 -0.05 11.38
C PRO A 130 14.38 -0.24 12.06
N ARG A 131 14.61 -1.40 12.71
CA ARG A 131 15.88 -1.75 13.37
C ARG A 131 17.02 -2.01 12.38
N ALA A 132 16.70 -2.24 11.11
CA ALA A 132 17.66 -2.41 10.02
C ALA A 132 18.24 -1.09 9.52
N LYS A 133 17.72 0.07 9.96
CA LYS A 133 18.18 1.40 9.56
C LYS A 133 19.70 1.50 9.47
N ASN A 134 20.20 1.95 8.31
CA ASN A 134 21.61 2.11 7.96
C ASN A 134 22.47 0.83 8.05
N LYS A 135 21.87 -0.36 8.10
CA LYS A 135 22.58 -1.65 8.11
C LYS A 135 22.36 -2.35 6.78
N ILE A 136 23.27 -2.09 5.83
CA ILE A 136 23.31 -2.77 4.54
C ILE A 136 23.30 -4.29 4.76
N LYS A 137 22.50 -5.01 3.97
CA LYS A 137 22.41 -6.46 4.03
C LYS A 137 22.78 -7.07 2.70
N GLN A 138 23.73 -8.00 2.71
CA GLN A 138 24.03 -8.86 1.59
C GLN A 138 23.34 -10.20 1.81
N ILE A 139 22.47 -10.58 0.87
CA ILE A 139 21.62 -11.75 0.97
C ILE A 139 22.05 -12.75 -0.10
N ALA A 140 22.41 -13.93 0.37
CA ALA A 140 22.71 -15.09 -0.44
C ALA A 140 21.57 -16.11 -0.33
N VAL A 141 21.70 -17.21 -1.05
CA VAL A 141 20.72 -18.29 -1.06
C VAL A 141 21.38 -19.60 -0.64
N SER A 142 20.68 -20.36 0.21
CA SER A 142 21.03 -21.72 0.61
C SER A 142 19.92 -22.68 0.20
N VAL A 143 20.27 -23.79 -0.45
CA VAL A 143 19.32 -24.85 -0.84
C VAL A 143 19.73 -26.16 -0.20
N LYS A 144 18.79 -26.84 0.45
CA LYS A 144 19.00 -28.17 1.02
C LYS A 144 18.46 -29.23 0.06
N THR A 145 19.32 -30.08 -0.46
CA THR A 145 18.94 -31.22 -1.32
C THR A 145 19.24 -32.54 -0.61
N PRO A 146 18.78 -33.69 -1.15
CA PRO A 146 19.16 -35.01 -0.63
C PRO A 146 20.68 -35.26 -0.61
N LYS A 147 21.42 -34.74 -1.61
CA LYS A 147 22.89 -34.83 -1.68
C LYS A 147 23.59 -33.91 -0.67
N GLY A 148 22.95 -32.84 -0.20
CA GLY A 148 23.53 -31.94 0.79
C GLY A 148 23.08 -30.47 0.68
N LYS A 149 23.80 -29.59 1.36
CA LYS A 149 23.57 -28.13 1.34
C LYS A 149 24.38 -27.50 0.20
N TYR A 150 23.72 -26.67 -0.60
CA TYR A 150 24.32 -25.80 -1.59
C TYR A 150 24.10 -24.37 -1.14
N THR A 151 25.09 -23.50 -1.28
CA THR A 151 24.98 -22.09 -0.89
C THR A 151 25.67 -21.21 -1.92
N THR A 152 25.21 -19.98 -2.07
CA THR A 152 25.95 -18.93 -2.79
C THR A 152 26.76 -18.02 -1.88
N ALA A 153 26.61 -18.15 -0.55
CA ALA A 153 27.41 -17.40 0.42
C ALA A 153 28.90 -17.62 0.20
N HIS A 154 29.71 -16.59 0.45
CA HIS A 154 31.16 -16.57 0.25
C HIS A 154 31.65 -16.83 -1.18
N GLN A 155 30.77 -16.95 -2.17
CA GLN A 155 31.18 -17.14 -3.55
C GLN A 155 31.49 -15.80 -4.20
N GLU A 156 32.65 -15.69 -4.84
CA GLU A 156 33.05 -14.55 -5.66
C GLU A 156 32.59 -14.73 -7.11
N LYS A 157 31.27 -14.95 -7.30
CA LYS A 157 30.67 -15.12 -8.62
C LYS A 157 29.46 -14.21 -8.80
N GLU A 158 29.15 -13.90 -10.04
CA GLU A 158 27.91 -13.20 -10.39
C GLU A 158 26.67 -13.98 -9.89
N GLY A 159 25.68 -13.27 -9.36
CA GLY A 159 24.48 -13.87 -8.79
C GLY A 159 24.71 -14.61 -7.47
N ALA A 160 25.85 -14.40 -6.80
CA ALA A 160 26.11 -14.98 -5.49
C ALA A 160 25.28 -14.33 -4.37
N PHE A 161 25.08 -13.01 -4.46
CA PHE A 161 24.28 -12.25 -3.50
C PHE A 161 23.62 -11.04 -4.14
N ILE A 162 22.58 -10.56 -3.47
CA ILE A 162 22.01 -9.22 -3.65
C ILE A 162 22.32 -8.35 -2.44
N GLN A 163 22.34 -7.04 -2.61
CA GLN A 163 22.58 -6.06 -1.57
C GLN A 163 21.36 -5.16 -1.40
N LEU A 164 20.86 -5.03 -0.17
CA LEU A 164 19.76 -4.14 0.16
C LEU A 164 20.25 -3.05 1.10
N THR A 165 20.01 -1.81 0.73
CA THR A 165 20.35 -0.63 1.53
C THR A 165 19.08 -0.05 2.15
N PRO A 166 18.91 -0.13 3.49
CA PRO A 166 17.69 0.33 4.14
C PRO A 166 17.67 1.85 4.30
N ASN A 167 16.64 2.49 3.73
CA ASN A 167 16.25 3.87 4.01
C ASN A 167 15.41 3.94 5.29
N ASN A 168 15.37 5.11 5.90
CA ASN A 168 14.48 5.36 7.04
C ASN A 168 13.03 5.29 6.60
N GLU A 169 12.19 4.67 7.41
CA GLU A 169 10.73 4.90 7.32
C GLU A 169 10.45 6.40 7.38
N ILE A 170 9.55 6.84 6.52
CA ILE A 170 9.01 8.19 6.55
C ILE A 170 7.70 8.14 7.32
N HIS A 171 7.60 8.99 8.33
CA HIS A 171 6.34 9.26 9.01
C HIS A 171 5.86 10.63 8.56
N TYR A 172 4.75 10.66 7.83
CA TYR A 172 4.21 11.90 7.30
C TYR A 172 3.49 12.68 8.40
N HIS A 173 3.73 13.98 8.37
CA HIS A 173 3.08 14.96 9.22
C HIS A 173 2.22 15.91 8.38
N MET A 174 1.41 16.74 9.03
CA MET A 174 0.57 17.76 8.39
C MET A 174 1.38 18.68 7.48
N SER A 175 2.65 18.94 7.82
CA SER A 175 3.56 19.72 6.98
C SER A 175 3.86 19.07 5.63
N ASP A 176 3.75 17.75 5.54
CA ASP A 176 4.05 16.96 4.34
C ASP A 176 2.83 16.79 3.44
N LEU A 177 1.65 17.24 3.88
CA LEU A 177 0.42 17.18 3.10
C LEU A 177 0.27 18.44 2.23
N ASP A 178 -0.22 18.24 1.01
CA ASP A 178 -0.77 19.29 0.17
C ASP A 178 -2.30 19.16 0.13
N ILE A 179 -2.99 20.25 0.46
CA ILE A 179 -4.44 20.29 0.67
C ILE A 179 -5.02 21.31 -0.29
N ASN A 180 -5.86 20.85 -1.20
CA ASN A 180 -6.50 21.68 -2.22
C ASN A 180 -8.02 21.56 -2.16
N GLU A 181 -8.70 22.69 -2.02
CA GLU A 181 -10.16 22.76 -1.97
C GLU A 181 -10.73 23.26 -3.30
N VAL A 182 -11.80 22.63 -3.77
CA VAL A 182 -12.46 22.96 -5.04
C VAL A 182 -13.97 22.97 -4.84
N LEU A 183 -14.62 24.07 -5.22
CA LEU A 183 -16.07 24.10 -5.42
C LEU A 183 -16.40 23.33 -6.70
N VAL A 184 -17.11 22.22 -6.57
CA VAL A 184 -17.42 21.30 -7.68
C VAL A 184 -18.76 21.65 -8.31
N ALA A 185 -19.78 21.84 -7.47
CA ALA A 185 -21.14 22.07 -7.93
C ALA A 185 -21.91 23.01 -7.00
N THR A 186 -22.82 23.77 -7.61
CA THR A 186 -23.84 24.56 -6.94
C THR A 186 -25.15 24.27 -7.64
N HIS A 187 -26.15 23.86 -6.85
CA HIS A 187 -27.51 23.60 -7.31
C HIS A 187 -28.48 24.46 -6.51
N GLN A 188 -29.37 25.14 -7.24
CA GLN A 188 -30.44 25.93 -6.65
C GLN A 188 -31.71 25.72 -7.49
N GLU A 189 -32.78 25.30 -6.84
CA GLU A 189 -34.09 25.20 -7.47
C GLU A 189 -34.86 26.53 -7.33
N TRP A 190 -35.63 26.88 -8.37
CA TRP A 190 -36.19 28.22 -8.57
C TRP A 190 -37.22 28.64 -7.51
N ASP A 191 -37.74 27.68 -6.72
CA ASP A 191 -38.71 27.93 -5.67
C ASP A 191 -38.06 28.19 -4.28
N ASP A 192 -36.74 28.42 -4.21
CA ASP A 192 -35.93 28.71 -3.00
C ASP A 192 -35.98 27.65 -1.88
N THR A 193 -36.75 26.58 -2.06
CA THR A 193 -36.98 25.54 -1.05
C THR A 193 -35.93 24.44 -1.01
N PHE A 194 -35.03 24.33 -2.00
CA PHE A 194 -33.96 23.34 -2.00
C PHE A 194 -32.71 23.86 -2.71
N PHE A 195 -31.58 23.81 -2.01
CA PHE A 195 -30.28 24.12 -2.58
C PHE A 195 -29.20 23.22 -1.98
N TRP A 196 -28.11 23.03 -2.72
CA TRP A 196 -26.90 22.44 -2.19
C TRP A 196 -25.65 22.92 -2.93
N ASN A 197 -24.54 22.99 -2.20
CA ASN A 197 -23.20 23.22 -2.71
C ASN A 197 -22.32 22.04 -2.35
N GLN A 198 -21.47 21.64 -3.28
CA GLN A 198 -20.45 20.63 -3.07
C GLN A 198 -19.07 21.26 -3.12
N LEU A 199 -18.34 21.13 -2.01
CA LEU A 199 -16.92 21.42 -1.94
C LEU A 199 -16.17 20.11 -1.75
N ASN A 200 -15.17 19.85 -2.58
CA ASN A 200 -14.26 18.73 -2.40
C ASN A 200 -12.91 19.25 -1.89
N THR A 201 -12.38 18.62 -0.85
CA THR A 201 -11.01 18.84 -0.37
C THR A 201 -10.18 17.61 -0.73
N TYR A 202 -9.10 17.82 -1.48
CA TYR A 202 -8.16 16.79 -1.85
C TYR A 202 -6.90 16.90 -1.00
N VAL A 203 -6.50 15.78 -0.41
CA VAL A 203 -5.28 15.69 0.41
C VAL A 203 -4.32 14.74 -0.28
N SER A 204 -3.13 15.24 -0.60
CA SER A 204 -2.07 14.49 -1.26
C SER A 204 -0.75 14.64 -0.51
N LEU A 205 0.22 13.76 -0.78
CA LEU A 205 1.56 13.89 -0.24
C LEU A 205 2.36 14.88 -1.11
N LYS A 206 3.02 15.84 -0.47
CA LYS A 206 3.94 16.74 -1.18
C LYS A 206 5.05 15.92 -1.83
N PRO A 207 5.41 16.21 -3.09
CA PRO A 207 6.61 15.62 -3.68
C PRO A 207 7.79 15.96 -2.80
N ASN A 208 8.54 14.94 -2.36
CA ASN A 208 9.81 15.17 -1.71
C ASN A 208 10.91 14.99 -2.77
N ASP A 209 11.80 15.96 -2.90
CA ASP A 209 12.71 16.15 -4.05
C ASP A 209 13.58 14.91 -4.38
N GLN A 210 13.76 13.97 -3.44
CA GLN A 210 14.62 12.79 -3.60
C GLN A 210 13.90 11.51 -4.03
N HIS A 211 12.58 11.42 -3.86
CA HIS A 211 11.80 10.19 -4.13
C HIS A 211 10.76 10.36 -5.23
N GLY A 212 10.66 11.55 -5.81
CA GLY A 212 9.73 11.84 -6.90
C GLY A 212 8.29 12.00 -6.42
N LYS A 213 7.35 11.56 -7.25
CA LYS A 213 5.92 11.66 -6.95
C LYS A 213 5.54 10.61 -5.91
N LEU A 214 4.85 11.03 -4.85
CA LEU A 214 4.32 10.14 -3.82
C LEU A 214 2.82 10.00 -4.03
N ASP A 215 2.35 8.76 -4.13
CA ASP A 215 0.94 8.44 -4.36
C ASP A 215 0.37 7.78 -3.11
N ILE A 216 -0.79 8.24 -2.63
CA ILE A 216 -1.50 7.58 -1.54
C ILE A 216 -2.21 6.35 -2.13
N ILE A 217 -1.75 5.14 -1.77
CA ILE A 217 -2.28 3.88 -2.32
C ILE A 217 -3.16 3.11 -1.32
N LYS A 218 -3.10 3.47 -0.04
CA LYS A 218 -3.90 2.84 1.01
C LYS A 218 -4.38 3.88 2.02
N LEU A 219 -5.63 3.69 2.45
CA LEU A 219 -6.29 4.45 3.50
C LEU A 219 -6.89 3.46 4.49
N GLU A 220 -6.62 3.68 5.77
CA GLU A 220 -7.27 3.03 6.90
C GLU A 220 -7.94 4.11 7.75
N ASN A 221 -9.06 3.76 8.38
CA ASN A 221 -9.86 4.69 9.16
C ASN A 221 -10.35 4.04 10.45
N PHE A 222 -10.46 4.84 11.50
CA PHE A 222 -10.90 4.41 12.82
C PHE A 222 -11.97 5.37 13.34
N GLY A 223 -12.95 4.83 14.07
CA GLY A 223 -13.96 5.63 14.77
C GLY A 223 -15.21 6.04 13.96
N GLY A 224 -15.20 5.93 12.63
CA GLY A 224 -16.37 6.19 11.78
C GLY A 224 -16.25 5.50 10.40
N PRO A 225 -17.35 5.26 9.66
CA PRO A 225 -17.30 4.60 8.36
C PRO A 225 -16.80 5.52 7.23
N LEU A 226 -16.13 4.94 6.23
CA LEU A 226 -15.88 5.59 4.94
C LEU A 226 -17.16 5.63 4.10
N ASP A 227 -17.14 6.42 3.04
CA ASP A 227 -18.22 6.55 2.05
C ASP A 227 -19.57 6.94 2.68
N SER A 228 -19.51 7.63 3.82
CA SER A 228 -20.67 8.10 4.57
C SER A 228 -20.36 9.41 5.30
N VAL A 229 -21.40 10.02 5.88
CA VAL A 229 -21.24 11.24 6.66
C VAL A 229 -20.53 10.91 7.98
N HIS A 230 -19.43 11.60 8.24
CA HIS A 230 -18.66 11.46 9.47
C HIS A 230 -18.76 12.68 10.40
N GLN A 231 -19.09 13.86 9.86
CA GLN A 231 -19.45 15.05 10.65
C GLN A 231 -20.68 15.72 10.04
N LEU A 232 -21.59 16.16 10.91
CA LEU A 232 -22.78 16.89 10.55
C LEU A 232 -22.91 18.13 11.42
N TYR A 233 -23.00 19.29 10.77
CA TYR A 233 -23.24 20.57 11.44
C TYR A 233 -24.54 21.20 10.96
N HIS A 234 -25.24 21.89 11.85
CA HIS A 234 -26.36 22.76 11.49
C HIS A 234 -25.98 24.24 11.58
N ILE A 235 -26.80 25.09 10.96
CA ILE A 235 -26.76 26.54 11.20
C ILE A 235 -27.62 26.90 12.42
N SER A 236 -27.02 27.59 13.40
CA SER A 236 -27.72 28.16 14.56
C SER A 236 -28.44 29.48 14.21
N PRO A 237 -29.57 29.83 14.86
CA PRO A 237 -30.72 28.99 15.22
C PRO A 237 -31.70 28.89 14.05
N GLY A 238 -32.02 27.67 13.62
CA GLY A 238 -33.08 27.46 12.63
C GLY A 238 -33.13 26.06 12.04
N TYR A 239 -32.02 25.31 12.08
CA TYR A 239 -31.99 23.90 11.65
C TYR A 239 -32.53 23.67 10.23
N PHE A 240 -32.45 24.70 9.36
CA PHE A 240 -32.90 24.65 7.97
C PHE A 240 -31.75 24.42 6.99
N ARG A 241 -30.51 24.42 7.48
CA ARG A 241 -29.27 24.30 6.68
C ARG A 241 -28.23 23.48 7.41
N TYR A 242 -27.53 22.64 6.66
CA TYR A 242 -26.59 21.66 7.18
C TYR A 242 -25.31 21.57 6.36
N TYR A 243 -24.23 21.19 7.03
CA TYR A 243 -22.95 20.82 6.44
C TYR A 243 -22.73 19.34 6.73
N ALA A 244 -22.78 18.51 5.69
CA ALA A 244 -22.51 17.08 5.79
C ALA A 244 -21.11 16.80 5.23
N HIS A 245 -20.23 16.27 6.07
CA HIS A 245 -18.84 15.96 5.73
C HIS A 245 -18.69 14.48 5.45
N PHE A 246 -18.02 14.15 4.35
CA PHE A 246 -17.76 12.81 3.87
C PHE A 246 -16.25 12.60 3.71
N LEU A 247 -15.79 11.37 3.99
CA LEU A 247 -14.49 10.88 3.55
C LEU A 247 -14.73 9.66 2.66
N TRP A 248 -14.25 9.71 1.43
CA TRP A 248 -14.44 8.64 0.46
C TRP A 248 -13.26 7.66 0.47
N SER A 249 -13.58 6.39 0.28
CA SER A 249 -12.60 5.35 -0.03
C SER A 249 -11.80 5.73 -1.27
N LEU A 250 -10.52 5.34 -1.31
CA LEU A 250 -9.66 5.51 -2.49
C LEU A 250 -10.27 4.81 -3.71
N GLY A 251 -10.07 5.37 -4.90
CA GLY A 251 -10.57 4.79 -6.13
C GLY A 251 -10.56 5.76 -7.30
N GLU A 252 -11.16 5.33 -8.40
CA GLU A 252 -11.31 6.16 -9.60
C GLU A 252 -12.41 7.21 -9.42
N TYR A 253 -12.33 8.25 -10.26
CA TYR A 253 -13.38 9.24 -10.42
C TYR A 253 -14.75 8.56 -10.61
N THR A 254 -15.76 9.04 -9.89
CA THR A 254 -17.13 8.56 -10.06
C THR A 254 -18.15 9.59 -9.59
N THR A 255 -19.42 9.33 -9.92
CA THR A 255 -20.57 10.03 -9.34
C THR A 255 -21.23 9.14 -8.29
N VAL A 256 -21.54 9.70 -7.11
CA VAL A 256 -22.24 9.00 -6.03
C VAL A 256 -23.54 9.71 -5.67
N SER A 257 -24.57 8.93 -5.36
CA SER A 257 -25.84 9.48 -4.86
C SER A 257 -25.81 9.60 -3.35
N VAL A 258 -25.94 10.83 -2.84
CA VAL A 258 -26.01 11.16 -1.42
C VAL A 258 -27.36 11.74 -0.99
N GLY A 259 -28.31 11.80 -1.92
CA GLY A 259 -29.71 12.15 -1.68
C GLY A 259 -30.59 10.92 -1.46
N ASN A 260 -31.90 11.14 -1.26
CA ASN A 260 -32.90 10.08 -1.00
C ASN A 260 -32.44 9.06 0.06
N THR A 261 -31.82 9.55 1.12
CA THR A 261 -31.09 8.75 2.11
C THR A 261 -31.16 9.42 3.47
N LYS A 262 -30.75 8.69 4.50
CA LYS A 262 -30.67 9.17 5.86
C LYS A 262 -29.23 9.12 6.37
N TRP A 263 -28.66 10.28 6.62
CA TRP A 263 -27.32 10.41 7.21
C TRP A 263 -27.45 10.79 8.68
N PHE A 264 -26.96 9.95 9.59
CA PHE A 264 -27.29 10.04 11.01
C PHE A 264 -28.82 10.12 11.22
N ASN A 265 -29.31 11.25 11.73
CA ASN A 265 -30.73 11.54 11.91
C ASN A 265 -31.29 12.51 10.86
N LEU A 266 -30.47 12.97 9.91
CA LEU A 266 -30.86 13.86 8.83
C LEU A 266 -31.49 13.08 7.68
N ASP A 267 -32.77 13.32 7.43
CA ASP A 267 -33.54 12.69 6.34
C ASP A 267 -33.49 13.57 5.08
N ILE A 268 -32.77 13.13 4.05
CA ILE A 268 -32.63 13.83 2.77
C ILE A 268 -33.58 13.18 1.77
N LYS A 269 -34.63 13.91 1.38
CA LYS A 269 -35.69 13.42 0.47
C LYS A 269 -35.56 13.87 -0.98
N HIS A 270 -34.52 14.62 -1.27
CA HIS A 270 -34.21 15.10 -2.60
C HIS A 270 -33.06 14.26 -3.18
N PRO A 271 -33.05 13.98 -4.50
CA PRO A 271 -31.90 13.40 -5.15
C PRO A 271 -30.72 14.39 -5.12
N ILE A 272 -29.54 13.89 -4.78
CA ILE A 272 -28.29 14.65 -4.78
C ILE A 272 -27.23 13.71 -5.31
N ASP A 273 -26.77 13.95 -6.53
CA ASP A 273 -25.68 13.20 -7.15
C ASP A 273 -24.45 14.11 -7.21
N ILE A 274 -23.32 13.62 -6.72
CA ILE A 274 -22.10 14.40 -6.55
C ILE A 274 -20.91 13.71 -7.20
N GLU A 275 -19.97 14.50 -7.72
CA GLU A 275 -18.76 13.98 -8.34
C GLU A 275 -17.62 13.89 -7.33
N ILE A 276 -16.97 12.74 -7.22
CA ILE A 276 -15.89 12.53 -6.25
C ILE A 276 -14.64 11.98 -6.95
N ARG A 277 -13.48 12.13 -6.30
CA ARG A 277 -12.18 11.60 -6.74
C ARG A 277 -11.73 12.10 -8.12
N GLN A 278 -11.94 13.39 -8.38
CA GLN A 278 -11.46 14.09 -9.58
C GLN A 278 -9.92 14.17 -9.64
N ILE A 279 -9.23 14.15 -8.50
CA ILE A 279 -7.77 14.12 -8.42
C ILE A 279 -7.34 12.70 -8.05
N ALA A 280 -6.59 12.05 -8.95
CA ALA A 280 -6.05 10.72 -8.72
C ALA A 280 -4.99 10.71 -7.60
N ASN A 281 -4.91 9.59 -6.87
CA ASN A 281 -3.92 9.35 -5.82
C ASN A 281 -3.95 10.35 -4.64
N ALA A 282 -5.09 11.01 -4.44
CA ALA A 282 -5.36 11.88 -3.31
C ALA A 282 -6.55 11.34 -2.52
N LEU A 283 -6.58 11.61 -1.21
CA LEU A 283 -7.81 11.47 -0.44
C LEU A 283 -8.85 12.46 -0.97
N CYS A 284 -10.11 12.06 -0.97
CA CYS A 284 -11.23 12.93 -1.33
C CYS A 284 -12.13 13.08 -0.11
N PHE A 285 -12.17 14.28 0.44
CA PHE A 285 -13.21 14.69 1.36
C PHE A 285 -14.25 15.52 0.60
N THR A 286 -15.50 15.44 1.04
CA THR A 286 -16.56 16.29 0.49
C THR A 286 -17.33 16.94 1.62
N VAL A 287 -17.60 18.24 1.48
CA VAL A 287 -18.56 18.96 2.31
C VAL A 287 -19.74 19.34 1.43
N ILE A 288 -20.92 18.83 1.78
CA ILE A 288 -22.19 19.27 1.20
C ILE A 288 -22.83 20.28 2.13
N PHE A 289 -22.92 21.52 1.67
CA PHE A 289 -23.72 22.55 2.32
C PHE A 289 -25.10 22.62 1.68
N MET A 290 -26.15 22.28 2.40
CA MET A 290 -27.51 22.14 1.87
C MET A 290 -28.56 22.83 2.73
N GLY A 291 -29.74 23.11 2.17
CA GLY A 291 -30.91 23.52 2.93
C GLY A 291 -32.23 23.30 2.19
N PHE A 292 -33.29 22.98 2.95
CA PHE A 292 -34.66 22.87 2.45
C PHE A 292 -35.76 22.92 3.51
N ASP A 293 -36.99 23.25 3.11
CA ASP A 293 -38.14 23.59 3.99
C ASP A 293 -38.71 22.43 4.83
N SER A 294 -38.24 21.19 4.61
CA SER A 294 -38.70 19.99 5.33
C SER A 294 -37.57 19.18 5.98
N ILE A 295 -36.37 19.76 6.05
CA ILE A 295 -35.24 19.06 6.65
C ILE A 295 -35.49 18.89 8.15
N GLY A 296 -35.50 17.64 8.61
CA GLY A 296 -35.70 17.32 10.03
C GLY A 296 -34.66 18.01 10.91
N LYS A 297 -35.02 18.36 12.15
CA LYS A 297 -34.09 19.00 13.09
C LYS A 297 -33.09 17.98 13.63
N THR A 298 -31.81 18.14 13.30
CA THR A 298 -30.71 17.31 13.80
C THR A 298 -29.65 18.18 14.47
N HIS A 299 -29.16 17.77 15.64
CA HIS A 299 -28.05 18.45 16.31
C HIS A 299 -26.72 18.12 15.66
N ASP A 300 -25.71 18.94 15.96
CA ASP A 300 -24.35 18.63 15.51
C ASP A 300 -23.94 17.26 16.04
N THR A 301 -23.35 16.44 15.17
CA THR A 301 -22.96 15.06 15.47
C THR A 301 -21.74 14.72 14.64
N TRP A 302 -20.76 14.07 15.26
CA TRP A 302 -19.56 13.62 14.58
C TRP A 302 -19.00 12.36 15.23
N TYR A 303 -18.18 11.64 14.48
CA TYR A 303 -17.33 10.59 15.03
C TYR A 303 -15.99 11.18 15.52
N ASN A 304 -15.43 10.59 16.56
CA ASN A 304 -14.01 10.76 16.87
C ASN A 304 -13.24 9.89 15.90
N MET A 305 -12.73 10.49 14.83
CA MET A 305 -12.17 9.78 13.69
C MET A 305 -10.70 10.15 13.50
N TYR A 306 -9.88 9.14 13.22
CA TYR A 306 -8.54 9.34 12.69
C TYR A 306 -8.31 8.40 11.50
N ILE A 307 -7.34 8.76 10.67
CA ILE A 307 -7.00 8.05 9.44
C ILE A 307 -5.50 7.74 9.40
N SER A 308 -5.16 6.61 8.80
CA SER A 308 -3.79 6.28 8.43
C SER A 308 -3.71 6.21 6.90
N ILE A 309 -2.80 6.99 6.31
CA ILE A 309 -2.50 6.91 4.88
C ILE A 309 -1.16 6.24 4.66
N TYR A 310 -1.02 5.56 3.52
CA TYR A 310 0.23 4.94 3.11
C TYR A 310 0.61 5.29 1.67
N ASP A 311 1.89 5.58 1.46
CA ASP A 311 2.47 5.78 0.13
C ASP A 311 2.72 4.45 -0.58
N GLN A 312 3.19 4.50 -1.84
CA GLN A 312 3.50 3.31 -2.64
C GLN A 312 4.63 2.44 -2.06
N PHE A 313 5.40 2.94 -1.09
CA PHE A 313 6.47 2.25 -0.40
C PHE A 313 6.07 1.75 0.99
N GLY A 314 4.83 2.02 1.42
CA GLY A 314 4.32 1.67 2.73
C GLY A 314 4.79 2.58 3.85
N ASN A 315 5.39 3.74 3.57
CA ASN A 315 5.55 4.81 4.54
C ASN A 315 4.18 5.38 4.91
N ASN A 316 4.00 5.87 6.14
CA ASN A 316 2.67 6.20 6.63
C ASN A 316 2.60 7.55 7.35
N GLY A 317 1.38 8.08 7.44
CA GLY A 317 1.05 9.22 8.29
C GLY A 317 -0.30 8.98 8.95
N VAL A 318 -0.46 9.43 10.20
CA VAL A 318 -1.69 9.25 10.98
C VAL A 318 -2.23 10.60 11.37
N PHE A 319 -3.50 10.86 11.05
CA PHE A 319 -4.12 12.17 11.18
C PHE A 319 -5.49 12.08 11.84
N ASP A 320 -5.75 12.94 12.82
CA ASP A 320 -7.09 13.15 13.37
C ASP A 320 -7.94 13.96 12.39
N VAL A 321 -9.21 13.57 12.24
CA VAL A 321 -10.22 14.33 11.48
C VAL A 321 -11.03 15.14 12.48
N VAL A 322 -10.65 16.40 12.67
CA VAL A 322 -11.09 17.21 13.81
C VAL A 322 -12.38 17.96 13.47
N PRO A 323 -13.41 17.92 14.33
CA PRO A 323 -14.59 18.72 14.13
C PRO A 323 -14.35 20.19 14.49
N ASN A 324 -14.80 21.12 13.65
CA ASN A 324 -14.72 22.56 13.93
C ASN A 324 -16.06 23.26 13.64
N ASN A 325 -16.75 23.62 14.73
CA ASN A 325 -18.10 24.19 14.71
C ASN A 325 -18.12 25.70 15.02
N ASP A 326 -16.94 26.35 15.04
CA ASP A 326 -16.81 27.72 15.55
C ASP A 326 -17.58 28.76 14.73
N ASN A 327 -17.59 28.62 13.40
CA ASN A 327 -18.31 29.52 12.49
C ASN A 327 -18.60 28.85 11.12
N HIS A 328 -19.31 29.56 10.24
CA HIS A 328 -19.69 29.05 8.92
C HIS A 328 -18.51 28.69 8.01
N GLN A 329 -17.40 29.43 8.09
CA GLN A 329 -16.24 29.18 7.24
C GLN A 329 -15.52 27.91 7.70
N GLU A 330 -15.42 27.69 9.00
CA GLU A 330 -14.77 26.48 9.53
C GLU A 330 -15.60 25.22 9.27
N LYS A 331 -16.94 25.32 9.30
CA LYS A 331 -17.85 24.22 8.93
C LYS A 331 -17.78 23.81 7.46
N LEU A 332 -17.23 24.65 6.58
CA LEU A 332 -17.05 24.35 5.16
C LEU A 332 -15.73 23.61 4.88
N LYS A 333 -14.78 23.66 5.82
CA LYS A 333 -13.44 23.13 5.64
C LYS A 333 -13.28 21.77 6.30
N VAL A 334 -12.35 21.00 5.78
CA VAL A 334 -11.84 19.79 6.42
C VAL A 334 -10.65 20.17 7.30
N HIS A 335 -10.68 19.72 8.56
CA HIS A 335 -9.59 19.95 9.51
C HIS A 335 -8.89 18.64 9.81
N LEU A 336 -7.59 18.63 9.59
CA LEU A 336 -6.71 17.52 9.91
C LEU A 336 -5.65 17.99 10.90
N GLU A 337 -5.31 17.14 11.86
CA GLU A 337 -4.23 17.37 12.81
C GLU A 337 -3.34 16.12 12.88
N ASP A 338 -2.06 16.29 13.21
CA ASP A 338 -1.18 15.16 13.48
C ASP A 338 -1.74 14.36 14.66
N HIS A 339 -1.93 13.05 14.47
CA HIS A 339 -2.44 12.21 15.54
C HIS A 339 -1.39 12.07 16.65
N GLY A 340 -1.77 12.47 17.87
CA GLY A 340 -0.91 12.35 19.05
C GLY A 340 -0.83 10.90 19.54
N ILE A 341 0.34 10.27 19.40
CA ILE A 341 0.65 8.95 19.99
C ILE A 341 1.21 9.11 21.40
#